data_AF-A0AAD8N8F5-F1
#
_entry.id   AF-A0AAD8N8F5-F1
#
_cell.length_a   1.000
_cell.length_b   1.000
_cell.length_c   1.000
_cell.angle_alpha   90.00
_cell.angle_beta   90.00
_cell.angle_gamma   90.00
#
_symmetry.space_group_name_H-M   'P 1'
#
loop_
_entity.id
_entity.type
_entity.pdbx_description
1 polymer ?
#
loop_
_entity_poly.entity_id
_entity_poly.type
_entity_poly.pdbx_seq_one_letter_code
_entity_poly.pdbx_strand_id
1 'polypeptide(L)'
;MVKEQTGGYKVRYHANRSKNEAIEIDFTPPFRRIDMIEELEKLADLNIPMDLASNEANTSLAEACAPPLTTARLLDKDRQSGDDEAMALDESFCTALEYGLPPTAGWGMGIDQLTMLLTDSQNIKEVILFPTMKPKDGPCS
;
A
#
# COMPACT_ATOMS: atom_id res chain seq x y z
N MET A 1 -2.89 -19.18 10.49
CA MET A 1 -1.54 -18.63 10.17
C MET A 1 -0.74 -18.27 11.42
N VAL A 2 -0.87 -17.09 12.06
CA VAL A 2 0.00 -16.74 13.23
C VAL A 2 -0.13 -17.76 14.35
N LYS A 3 -1.36 -18.09 14.78
CA LYS A 3 -1.63 -19.15 15.76
C LYS A 3 -1.03 -20.52 15.42
N GLU A 4 -0.93 -20.83 14.13
CA GLU A 4 -0.43 -22.11 13.66
C GLU A 4 1.11 -22.15 13.65
N GLN A 5 1.76 -21.02 13.39
CA GLN A 5 3.22 -20.92 13.32
C GLN A 5 3.86 -20.60 14.68
N THR A 6 3.25 -19.74 15.50
CA THR A 6 3.83 -19.28 16.78
C THR A 6 3.14 -19.88 18.01
N GLY A 7 2.08 -20.69 17.81
CA GLY A 7 1.29 -21.30 18.88
C GLY A 7 0.33 -20.34 19.60
N GLY A 8 0.28 -19.06 19.21
CA GLY A 8 -0.56 -18.04 19.85
C GLY A 8 -0.90 -16.88 18.91
N TYR A 9 -1.70 -15.93 19.40
CA TYR A 9 -2.06 -14.72 18.65
C TYR A 9 -1.15 -13.52 18.93
N LYS A 10 -0.26 -13.63 19.93
CA LYS A 10 0.63 -12.55 20.37
C LYS A 10 2.04 -12.81 19.85
N VAL A 11 2.60 -11.86 19.12
CA VAL A 11 3.97 -11.91 18.58
C VAL A 11 4.75 -10.75 19.16
N ARG A 12 6.01 -10.99 19.55
CA ARG A 12 6.92 -9.93 20.01
C ARG A 12 7.73 -9.46 18.82
N TYR A 13 7.80 -8.15 18.62
CA TYR A 13 8.54 -7.53 17.54
C TYR A 13 9.43 -6.39 18.07
N HIS A 14 10.68 -6.34 17.64
CA HIS A 14 11.62 -5.28 17.97
C HIS A 14 11.77 -4.35 16.77
N ALA A 15 11.20 -3.15 16.85
CA ALA A 15 11.25 -2.18 15.75
C ALA A 15 12.60 -1.44 15.64
N ASN A 16 13.39 -1.39 16.73
CA ASN A 16 14.65 -0.65 16.79
C ASN A 16 15.86 -1.56 16.99
N ARG A 17 16.99 -1.20 16.37
CA ARG A 17 18.24 -1.97 16.43
C ARG A 17 18.91 -1.93 17.81
N SER A 18 18.64 -0.90 18.60
CA SER A 18 18.95 -0.91 20.04
C SER A 18 17.89 -1.76 20.73
N LYS A 19 18.29 -2.61 21.69
CA LYS A 19 17.43 -3.55 22.44
C LYS A 19 16.38 -2.87 23.34
N ASN A 20 15.66 -1.85 22.86
CA ASN A 20 14.60 -1.21 23.61
C ASN A 20 13.23 -1.72 23.15
N GLU A 21 12.48 -2.12 24.18
CA GLU A 21 11.08 -2.54 24.27
C GLU A 21 10.53 -3.34 23.09
N ALA A 22 10.44 -4.66 23.30
CA ALA A 22 9.65 -5.54 22.46
C ALA A 22 8.19 -5.04 22.43
N ILE A 23 7.71 -4.73 21.23
CA ILE A 23 6.31 -4.39 21.00
C ILE A 23 5.54 -5.71 20.90
N GLU A 24 4.47 -5.84 21.66
CA GLU A 24 3.56 -6.99 21.54
C GLU A 24 2.50 -6.67 20.49
N ILE A 25 2.55 -7.39 19.38
CA ILE A 25 1.56 -7.31 18.31
C ILE A 25 0.51 -8.39 18.56
N ASP A 26 -0.74 -7.97 18.76
CA ASP A 26 -1.87 -8.86 18.96
C ASP A 26 -2.63 -9.10 17.64
N PHE A 27 -2.62 -10.34 17.18
CA PHE A 27 -3.33 -10.80 15.99
C PHE A 27 -4.70 -11.41 16.28
N THR A 28 -5.26 -11.20 17.48
CA THR A 28 -6.59 -11.70 17.85
C THR A 28 -7.67 -11.00 17.02
N PRO A 29 -8.43 -11.73 16.18
CA PRO A 29 -9.56 -11.13 15.45
C PRO A 29 -10.69 -10.75 16.40
N PRO A 30 -11.51 -9.73 16.09
CA PRO A 30 -11.46 -8.86 14.91
C PRO A 30 -10.40 -7.75 15.03
N PHE A 31 -9.72 -7.44 13.93
CA PHE A 31 -8.78 -6.31 13.89
C PHE A 31 -9.50 -4.97 14.05
N ARG A 32 -8.86 -4.03 14.75
CA ARG A 32 -9.36 -2.65 14.87
C ARG A 32 -9.45 -2.02 13.48
N ARG A 33 -10.62 -1.49 13.14
CA ARG A 33 -10.85 -0.67 11.95
C ARG A 33 -10.79 0.80 12.34
N ILE A 34 -10.18 1.61 11.50
CA ILE A 34 -9.92 3.01 11.74
C ILE A 34 -10.26 3.76 10.47
N ASP A 35 -11.11 4.78 10.56
CA ASP A 35 -11.44 5.64 9.43
C ASP A 35 -10.34 6.69 9.25
N MET A 36 -9.72 6.68 8.06
CA MET A 36 -8.47 7.39 7.78
C MET A 36 -8.59 8.91 7.97
N ILE A 37 -9.70 9.48 7.50
CA ILE A 37 -9.93 10.94 7.54
C ILE A 37 -10.12 11.39 8.99
N GLU A 38 -11.00 10.72 9.73
CA GLU A 38 -11.34 11.09 11.11
C GLU A 38 -10.12 11.06 12.04
N GLU A 39 -9.24 10.05 11.93
CA GLU A 39 -8.02 10.02 12.76
C GLU A 39 -6.96 11.02 12.29
N LEU A 40 -6.86 11.32 10.98
CA LEU A 40 -5.94 12.34 10.49
C LEU A 40 -6.33 13.73 10.99
N GLU A 41 -7.61 14.08 10.94
CA GLU A 41 -8.12 15.36 11.47
C GLU A 41 -7.84 15.47 12.98
N LYS A 42 -8.05 14.37 13.71
CA LYS A 42 -7.81 14.31 15.16
C LYS A 42 -6.34 14.41 15.54
N LEU A 43 -5.43 13.85 14.74
CA LEU A 43 -3.98 13.86 15.00
C LEU A 43 -3.30 15.13 14.49
N ALA A 44 -3.77 15.68 13.37
CA ALA A 44 -3.14 16.80 12.68
C ALA A 44 -3.81 18.16 12.96
N ASP A 45 -4.97 18.17 13.64
CA ASP A 45 -5.77 19.39 13.92
C ASP A 45 -6.07 20.20 12.64
N LEU A 46 -6.22 19.48 11.53
CA LEU A 46 -6.55 20.02 10.22
C LEU A 46 -8.02 19.74 9.97
N ASN A 47 -8.82 20.79 9.77
CA ASN A 47 -10.14 20.64 9.17
C ASN A 47 -9.93 20.37 7.68
N ILE A 48 -9.99 19.10 7.27
CA ILE A 48 -9.98 18.74 5.85
C ILE A 48 -11.44 18.91 5.40
N PRO A 49 -11.77 19.91 4.56
CA PRO A 49 -13.13 20.07 4.08
C PRO A 49 -13.47 18.89 3.16
N MET A 50 -14.02 17.83 3.74
CA MET A 50 -14.31 16.59 3.04
C MET A 50 -15.76 16.60 2.57
N ASP A 51 -16.03 17.36 1.51
CA ASP A 51 -17.20 17.08 0.69
C ASP A 51 -16.77 16.69 -0.73
N LEU A 52 -16.09 15.53 -0.82
CA LEU A 52 -15.82 14.86 -2.10
C LEU A 52 -17.12 14.39 -2.79
N ALA A 53 -18.24 14.36 -2.06
CA ALA A 53 -19.56 14.02 -2.58
C ALA A 53 -20.32 15.25 -3.11
N SER A 54 -19.83 16.47 -2.85
CA SER A 54 -20.41 17.70 -3.38
C SER A 54 -20.48 17.64 -4.90
N ASN A 55 -21.60 18.09 -5.43
CA ASN A 55 -21.80 18.18 -6.88
C ASN A 55 -20.72 19.07 -7.54
N GLU A 56 -20.14 20.02 -6.81
CA GLU A 56 -19.04 20.88 -7.29
C GLU A 56 -17.70 20.14 -7.40
N ALA A 57 -17.40 19.22 -6.47
CA ALA A 57 -16.21 18.37 -6.55
C ALA A 57 -16.32 17.39 -7.74
N ASN A 58 -17.51 16.81 -7.96
CA ASN A 58 -17.77 15.96 -9.12
C ASN A 58 -17.71 16.74 -10.45
N THR A 59 -18.18 17.99 -10.46
CA THR A 59 -18.14 18.85 -11.66
C THR A 59 -16.70 19.24 -12.01
N SER A 60 -15.87 19.59 -11.03
CA SER A 60 -14.45 19.90 -11.28
C SER A 60 -13.63 18.67 -11.69
N LEU A 61 -13.92 17.49 -11.11
CA LEU A 61 -13.32 16.22 -11.53
C LEU A 61 -13.72 15.82 -12.96
N ALA A 62 -14.98 16.10 -13.34
CA ALA A 62 -15.49 15.86 -14.69
C ALA A 62 -14.90 16.85 -15.72
N GLU A 63 -14.72 18.12 -15.37
CA GLU A 63 -14.04 19.10 -16.23
C GLU A 63 -12.56 18.76 -16.46
N ALA A 64 -11.91 18.18 -15.44
CA ALA A 64 -10.54 17.70 -15.57
C ALA A 64 -10.41 16.44 -16.44
N CYS A 65 -11.49 15.74 -16.82
CA CYS A 65 -11.43 14.45 -17.50
C CYS A 65 -12.36 14.36 -18.74
N ALA A 66 -11.79 14.13 -19.94
CA ALA A 66 -12.60 13.88 -21.13
C ALA A 66 -13.19 12.45 -21.10
N PRO A 67 -14.43 12.23 -21.59
CA PRO A 67 -15.07 10.90 -21.57
C PRO A 67 -14.18 9.82 -22.24
N PRO A 68 -13.99 8.62 -21.67
CA PRO A 68 -14.66 8.05 -20.50
C PRO A 68 -13.95 8.44 -19.19
N LEU A 69 -14.73 8.67 -18.13
CA LEU A 69 -14.29 9.00 -16.77
C LEU A 69 -13.64 7.80 -16.08
N THR A 70 -12.60 7.23 -16.69
CA THR A 70 -11.84 6.12 -16.14
C THR A 70 -10.61 6.64 -15.41
N THR A 71 -10.28 6.00 -14.29
CA THR A 71 -9.06 6.28 -13.50
C THR A 71 -7.80 6.22 -14.37
N ALA A 72 -7.79 5.41 -15.42
CA ALA A 72 -6.69 5.26 -16.36
C ALA A 72 -6.30 6.59 -17.06
N ARG A 73 -7.26 7.45 -17.41
CA ARG A 73 -6.96 8.73 -18.07
C ARG A 73 -6.51 9.84 -17.10
N LEU A 74 -6.83 9.74 -15.81
CA LEU A 74 -6.26 10.63 -14.80
C LEU A 74 -4.75 10.38 -14.65
N LEU A 75 -4.36 9.12 -14.55
CA LEU A 75 -2.96 8.72 -14.35
C LEU A 75 -2.06 9.12 -15.53
N ASP A 76 -2.57 9.09 -16.76
CA ASP A 76 -1.84 9.57 -17.95
C ASP A 76 -1.56 11.08 -17.91
N LYS A 77 -2.46 11.89 -17.34
CA LYS A 77 -2.24 13.34 -17.18
C LYS A 77 -1.18 13.61 -16.11
N ASP A 78 -1.20 12.85 -15.01
CA ASP A 78 -0.22 12.97 -13.95
C ASP A 78 1.18 12.54 -14.44
N ARG A 79 1.25 11.48 -15.27
CA ARG A 79 2.49 11.07 -15.95
C ARG A 79 3.00 12.14 -16.93
N GLN A 80 2.12 12.80 -17.67
CA GLN A 80 2.49 13.94 -18.53
C GLN A 80 2.96 15.15 -17.72
N SER A 81 2.50 15.28 -16.46
CA SER A 81 2.96 16.31 -15.53
C SER A 81 4.34 16.02 -14.92
N GLY A 82 4.95 14.88 -15.25
CA GLY A 82 6.30 14.51 -14.83
C GLY A 82 6.37 13.63 -13.58
N ASP A 83 5.27 12.98 -13.19
CA ASP A 83 5.26 11.98 -12.13
C ASP A 83 5.74 10.61 -12.65
N ASP A 84 6.93 10.19 -12.22
CA ASP A 84 7.55 8.91 -12.60
C ASP A 84 6.87 7.69 -11.93
N GLU A 85 6.08 7.90 -10.86
CA GLU A 85 5.34 6.84 -10.18
C GLU A 85 3.93 6.62 -10.77
N ALA A 86 3.48 7.50 -11.66
CA ALA A 86 2.20 7.39 -12.33
C ALA A 86 2.17 6.20 -13.31
N MET A 87 1.15 5.35 -13.15
CA MET A 87 0.94 4.18 -14.00
C MET A 87 0.63 4.61 -15.44
N ALA A 88 1.16 3.88 -16.42
CA ALA A 88 0.82 4.08 -17.83
C ALA A 88 -0.54 3.47 -18.15
N LEU A 89 -1.29 4.08 -19.07
CA LEU A 89 -2.56 3.55 -19.55
C LEU A 89 -2.39 2.24 -20.32
N ASP A 90 -3.12 1.22 -19.89
CA ASP A 90 -3.22 -0.08 -20.55
C ASP A 90 -4.60 -0.20 -21.24
N GLU A 91 -4.61 0.01 -22.55
CA GLU A 91 -5.83 -0.09 -23.38
C GLU A 91 -6.41 -1.52 -23.39
N SER A 92 -5.56 -2.55 -23.25
CA SER A 92 -6.01 -3.95 -23.25
C SER A 92 -6.78 -4.29 -21.98
N PHE A 93 -6.32 -3.76 -20.84
CA PHE A 93 -7.03 -3.86 -19.57
C PHE A 93 -8.36 -3.12 -19.60
N CYS A 94 -8.41 -1.90 -20.15
CA CYS A 94 -9.65 -1.13 -20.30
C CYS A 94 -10.68 -1.86 -21.18
N THR A 95 -10.23 -2.39 -22.32
CA THR A 95 -11.08 -3.18 -23.22
C THR A 95 -11.63 -4.42 -22.51
N ALA A 96 -10.81 -5.10 -21.68
CA ALA A 96 -11.26 -6.25 -20.90
C ALA A 96 -12.34 -5.89 -19.85
N LEU A 97 -12.28 -4.70 -19.26
CA LEU A 97 -13.31 -4.20 -18.35
C LEU A 97 -14.63 -3.90 -19.08
N GLU A 98 -14.58 -3.42 -20.33
CA GLU A 98 -15.77 -3.17 -21.16
C GLU A 98 -16.52 -4.46 -21.51
N TYR A 99 -15.82 -5.60 -21.63
CA TYR A 99 -16.45 -6.91 -21.80
C TYR A 99 -17.20 -7.40 -20.56
N GLY A 100 -17.07 -6.70 -19.42
CA GLY A 100 -17.80 -6.97 -18.19
C GLY A 100 -16.98 -7.78 -17.19
N LEU A 101 -16.29 -7.07 -16.28
CA LEU A 101 -15.73 -7.68 -15.09
C LEU A 101 -16.87 -7.94 -14.08
N PRO A 102 -17.10 -9.20 -13.62
CA PRO A 102 -18.03 -9.45 -12.53
C PRO A 102 -17.60 -8.71 -11.25
N PRO A 103 -18.47 -8.54 -10.25
CA PRO A 103 -18.08 -7.90 -8.98
C PRO A 103 -17.02 -8.75 -8.27
N THR A 104 -15.74 -8.42 -8.52
CA THR A 104 -14.57 -9.11 -7.99
C THR A 104 -13.83 -8.24 -6.99
N ALA A 105 -13.36 -8.83 -5.89
CA ALA A 105 -12.43 -8.20 -4.98
C ALA A 105 -11.04 -8.84 -5.14
N GLY A 106 -10.02 -8.00 -5.32
CA GLY A 106 -8.61 -8.43 -5.30
C GLY A 106 -8.03 -8.33 -3.89
N TRP A 107 -7.04 -9.16 -3.57
CA TRP A 107 -6.28 -9.07 -2.34
C TRP A 107 -4.80 -9.30 -2.61
N GLY A 108 -3.95 -8.46 -2.02
CA GLY A 108 -2.51 -8.58 -2.08
C GLY A 108 -1.89 -8.55 -0.68
N MET A 109 -0.91 -9.41 -0.45
CA MET A 109 -0.12 -9.43 0.78
C MET A 109 1.36 -9.58 0.42
N GLY A 110 2.19 -8.72 1.00
CA GLY A 110 3.64 -8.83 0.91
C GLY A 110 4.15 -9.96 1.79
N ILE A 111 4.58 -11.06 1.17
CA ILE A 111 5.10 -12.23 1.89
C ILE A 111 6.40 -11.90 2.63
N ASP A 112 7.29 -11.10 2.03
CA ASP A 112 8.55 -10.69 2.68
C ASP A 112 8.30 -9.86 3.94
N GLN A 113 7.28 -8.99 3.92
CA GLN A 113 6.91 -8.20 5.10
C GLN A 113 6.26 -9.08 6.18
N LEU A 114 5.45 -10.05 5.77
CA LEU A 114 4.88 -11.02 6.70
C LEU A 114 5.97 -11.85 7.38
N THR A 115 6.94 -12.36 6.62
CA THR A 115 8.03 -13.15 7.19
C THR A 115 8.90 -12.32 8.11
N MET A 116 9.18 -11.04 7.78
CA MET A 116 9.88 -10.12 8.68
C MET A 116 9.20 -9.98 10.06
N LEU A 117 7.86 -9.86 10.08
CA LEU A 117 7.10 -9.77 11.33
C LEU A 117 7.13 -11.08 12.13
N LEU A 118 7.13 -12.23 11.45
CA LEU A 118 7.15 -13.54 12.09
C LEU A 118 8.55 -13.94 12.60
N THR A 119 9.61 -13.50 11.93
CA THR A 119 11.01 -13.83 12.29
C THR A 119 11.68 -12.77 13.15
N ASP A 120 10.98 -11.69 13.51
CA ASP A 120 11.54 -10.56 14.25
C ASP A 120 12.75 -9.92 13.52
N SER A 121 12.70 -9.95 12.18
CA SER A 121 13.74 -9.40 11.32
C SER A 121 13.43 -7.95 10.93
N GLN A 122 14.36 -7.04 11.20
CA GLN A 122 14.21 -5.61 10.87
C GLN A 122 14.60 -5.28 9.43
N ASN A 123 15.30 -6.19 8.74
CA ASN A 123 15.80 -5.97 7.40
C ASN A 123 15.26 -7.04 6.45
N ILE A 124 14.65 -6.61 5.34
CA ILE A 124 14.14 -7.49 4.29
C ILE A 124 15.23 -8.43 3.72
N LYS A 125 16.50 -8.02 3.83
CA LYS A 125 17.64 -8.85 3.42
C LYS A 125 17.87 -10.11 4.26
N GLU A 126 17.28 -10.19 5.45
CA GLU A 126 17.41 -11.37 6.33
C GLU A 126 16.41 -12.47 5.97
N VAL A 127 15.30 -12.11 5.34
CA VAL A 127 14.25 -13.06 4.93
C VAL A 127 14.37 -13.50 3.47
N ILE A 128 15.16 -12.77 2.66
CA ILE A 128 15.46 -13.11 1.27
C ILE A 128 16.81 -13.83 1.19
N LEU A 129 16.82 -15.05 0.63
CA LEU A 129 18.03 -15.88 0.52
C LEU A 129 19.17 -15.20 -0.26
N PHE A 130 18.84 -14.44 -1.31
CA PHE A 130 19.78 -13.69 -2.14
C PHE A 130 19.30 -12.25 -2.36
N PRO A 131 19.60 -11.32 -1.44
CA PRO A 131 19.15 -9.94 -1.58
C PRO A 131 19.95 -9.20 -2.66
N THR A 132 19.31 -8.24 -3.32
CA THR A 132 20.02 -7.33 -4.23
C THR A 132 21.02 -6.48 -3.44
N MET A 133 22.30 -6.69 -3.73
CA MET A 133 23.41 -5.93 -3.15
C MET A 133 23.95 -4.95 -4.18
N LYS A 134 24.36 -3.76 -3.73
CA LYS A 134 25.12 -2.86 -4.60
C LYS A 134 26.42 -3.58 -4.98
N PRO A 135 26.75 -3.71 -6.27
CA PRO A 135 28.02 -4.32 -6.68
C PRO A 135 29.17 -3.49 -6.09
N LYS A 136 30.26 -4.18 -5.70
CA LYS A 136 31.50 -3.47 -5.35
C LYS A 136 32.16 -3.09 -6.67
N ASP A 137 32.27 -1.79 -6.94
CA ASP A 137 33.10 -1.27 -8.04
C ASP A 137 34.56 -1.56 -7.73
N GLY A 138 35.03 -2.73 -8.16
CA GLY A 138 36.42 -3.12 -8.15
C GLY A 138 36.62 -4.14 -9.27
N PRO A 139 37.66 -3.99 -10.12
CA PRO A 139 37.95 -5.01 -11.11
C PRO A 139 38.17 -6.34 -10.41
N CYS A 140 37.56 -7.41 -10.92
CA CYS A 140 37.97 -8.77 -10.58
C CYS A 140 39.46 -8.91 -10.92
N SER A 141 40.31 -8.86 -9.90
CA SER A 141 41.72 -9.19 -9.96
C SER A 141 41.94 -10.69 -9.89
#